data_AF-A0A7X8Z6J3-F1
#
_entry.id   AF-A0A7X8Z6J3-F1
#
_cell.length_a   1.000
_cell.length_b   1.000
_cell.length_c   1.000
_cell.angle_alpha   90.00
_cell.angle_beta   90.00
_cell.angle_gamma   90.00
#
_symmetry.space_group_name_H-M   'P 1'
#
loop_
_entity.id
_entity.type
_entity.pdbx_description
1 polymer ?
#
loop_
_entity_poly.entity_id
_entity_poly.type
_entity_poly.pdbx_seq_one_letter_code
_entity_poly.pdbx_strand_id
1 'polypeptide(L)'
;PPREALNLWTDAKAQEAFIEHWEVFARRYQGIPSRNLSFNLLNEPSGVEARVYAELMKRTIEAIHRIDPERLVVVDGLNYARQPVWELVGVKAAQSFHNYEPFRFTHYQAEWVDSAGWAEPRWPLPLVPDKLYGVMKPELQSPMVIEGDFPVETELSLRVQVVSNYARLVVKADGRRIYNKMLRSGPGQGEWKKAVYREEWRIYQNIFDRDYTVTIPPGTKRVEVMVTSGDWLSFSQVTIAPKGREKIVIPSTVSDWGLPPAAFQIGPDGSCRIIRAGGSDDVYLDKAWLRKTIGPWLDLKKQGVGVMVGEWGVYNKTPHDVSLRWMEDLLDLFKEAGLGWALWNFEGTFGIINSNRADVKYVPYDGDQLDGAMLELLQKY
;
A
#
# COMPACT_ATOMS: atom_id res chain seq x y z
N PRO A 1 -8.83 4.26 16.84
CA PRO A 1 -9.70 4.96 17.82
C PRO A 1 -11.06 4.27 17.88
N PRO A 2 -11.79 4.32 19.01
CA PRO A 2 -13.16 3.80 19.07
C PRO A 2 -14.06 4.56 18.11
N ARG A 3 -15.17 3.93 17.68
CA ARG A 3 -16.15 4.61 16.83
C ARG A 3 -16.81 5.73 17.62
N GLU A 4 -16.70 6.95 17.11
CA GLU A 4 -17.35 8.13 17.70
C GLU A 4 -18.87 8.03 17.60
N ALA A 5 -19.56 8.70 18.54
CA ALA A 5 -21.03 8.69 18.61
C ALA A 5 -21.68 9.43 17.43
N LEU A 6 -20.98 10.40 16.85
CA LEU A 6 -21.40 11.15 15.67
C LEU A 6 -20.49 10.82 14.49
N ASN A 7 -21.06 10.81 13.30
CA ASN A 7 -20.40 10.67 12.03
C ASN A 7 -20.46 12.00 11.27
N LEU A 8 -19.30 12.58 11.00
CA LEU A 8 -19.15 13.84 10.27
C LEU A 8 -19.88 13.85 8.91
N TRP A 9 -19.97 12.68 8.26
CA TRP A 9 -20.56 12.56 6.93
C TRP A 9 -22.09 12.55 6.92
N THR A 10 -22.73 12.18 8.03
CA THR A 10 -24.18 11.98 8.08
C THR A 10 -24.90 12.82 9.11
N ASP A 11 -24.22 13.23 10.18
CA ASP A 11 -24.86 13.94 11.30
C ASP A 11 -24.71 15.46 11.15
N ALA A 12 -25.84 16.15 10.97
CA ALA A 12 -25.89 17.61 10.84
C ALA A 12 -25.18 18.33 12.00
N LYS A 13 -25.37 17.84 13.24
CA LYS A 13 -24.70 18.38 14.42
C LYS A 13 -23.18 18.31 14.35
N ALA A 14 -22.62 17.23 13.78
CA ALA A 14 -21.18 17.11 13.61
C ALA A 14 -20.66 18.06 12.52
N GLN A 15 -21.42 18.23 11.43
CA GLN A 15 -21.08 19.17 10.35
C GLN A 15 -21.12 20.63 10.82
N GLU A 16 -22.15 21.00 11.60
CA GLU A 16 -22.28 22.33 12.21
C GLU A 16 -21.09 22.61 13.11
N ALA A 17 -20.78 21.70 14.05
CA ALA A 17 -19.62 21.83 14.91
C ALA A 17 -18.31 21.95 14.10
N PHE A 18 -18.13 21.13 13.06
CA PHE A 18 -16.95 21.20 12.21
C PHE A 18 -16.77 22.59 11.55
N ILE A 19 -17.84 23.16 11.02
CA ILE A 19 -17.81 24.52 10.43
C ILE A 19 -17.53 25.56 11.50
N GLU A 20 -18.21 25.51 12.65
CA GLU A 20 -18.04 26.45 13.75
C GLU A 20 -16.60 26.48 14.27
N HIS A 21 -15.96 25.32 14.42
CA HIS A 21 -14.56 25.22 14.82
C HIS A 21 -13.63 25.93 13.81
N TRP A 22 -13.86 25.76 12.52
CA TRP A 22 -13.07 26.44 11.49
C TRP A 22 -13.31 27.95 11.46
N GLU A 23 -14.54 28.40 11.70
CA GLU A 23 -14.82 29.82 11.85
C GLU A 23 -14.11 30.44 13.07
N VAL A 24 -13.98 29.70 14.18
CA VAL A 24 -13.20 30.14 15.35
C VAL A 24 -11.74 30.41 14.97
N PHE A 25 -11.11 29.49 14.23
CA PHE A 25 -9.73 29.70 13.75
C PHE A 25 -9.63 30.84 12.72
N ALA A 26 -10.60 30.95 11.80
CA ALA A 26 -10.65 32.04 10.84
C ALA A 26 -10.75 33.41 11.52
N ARG A 27 -11.60 33.56 12.55
CA ARG A 27 -11.68 34.81 13.34
C ARG A 27 -10.41 35.06 14.13
N ARG A 28 -9.84 34.04 14.76
CA ARG A 28 -8.63 34.16 15.60
C ARG A 28 -7.41 34.62 14.80
N TYR A 29 -7.23 34.10 13.59
CA TYR A 29 -6.06 34.33 12.76
C TYR A 29 -6.33 35.25 11.56
N GLN A 30 -7.48 35.93 11.55
CA GLN A 30 -7.86 36.87 10.51
C GLN A 30 -6.74 37.89 10.26
N GLY A 31 -6.40 38.11 8.99
CA GLY A 31 -5.37 39.07 8.59
C GLY A 31 -3.93 38.56 8.71
N ILE A 32 -3.66 37.39 9.30
CA ILE A 32 -2.34 36.73 9.18
C ILE A 32 -2.17 36.29 7.71
N PRO A 33 -1.16 36.79 6.97
CA PRO A 33 -1.03 36.49 5.55
C PRO A 33 -0.93 34.99 5.25
N SER A 34 -1.53 34.54 4.15
CA SER A 34 -1.51 33.12 3.73
C SER A 34 -0.12 32.55 3.43
N ARG A 35 0.89 33.41 3.20
CA ARG A 35 2.30 33.02 3.14
C ARG A 35 2.87 32.49 4.46
N ASN A 36 2.22 32.78 5.59
CA ASN A 36 2.64 32.37 6.93
C ASN A 36 1.70 31.32 7.55
N LEU A 37 0.46 31.24 7.07
CA LEU A 37 -0.57 30.37 7.65
C LEU A 37 -1.56 29.91 6.58
N SER A 38 -1.80 28.61 6.51
CA SER A 38 -2.89 28.01 5.74
C SER A 38 -3.73 27.10 6.65
N PHE A 39 -4.92 26.74 6.21
CA PHE A 39 -5.79 25.81 6.93
C PHE A 39 -5.99 24.54 6.12
N ASN A 40 -5.58 23.39 6.67
CA ASN A 40 -5.90 22.08 6.12
C ASN A 40 -7.10 21.49 6.88
N LEU A 41 -8.24 21.33 6.19
CA LEU A 41 -9.54 21.23 6.86
C LEU A 41 -9.75 19.93 7.65
N LEU A 42 -9.32 18.81 7.07
CA LEU A 42 -9.51 17.49 7.64
C LEU A 42 -8.49 16.54 7.04
N ASN A 43 -7.78 15.83 7.92
CA ASN A 43 -6.79 14.83 7.54
C ASN A 43 -7.45 13.56 6.97
N GLU A 44 -6.96 13.09 5.83
CA GLU A 44 -7.16 11.72 5.32
C GLU A 44 -8.61 11.18 5.40
N PRO A 45 -9.60 11.83 4.74
CA PRO A 45 -10.97 11.34 4.74
C PRO A 45 -11.05 9.93 4.12
N SER A 46 -11.87 9.08 4.71
CA SER A 46 -12.09 7.70 4.23
C SER A 46 -13.54 7.27 4.41
N GLY A 47 -13.97 6.31 3.59
CA GLY A 47 -15.33 5.75 3.65
C GLY A 47 -16.45 6.74 3.32
N VAL A 48 -16.17 7.77 2.53
CA VAL A 48 -17.13 8.82 2.15
C VAL A 48 -17.19 9.00 0.63
N GLU A 49 -18.41 9.16 0.13
CA GLU A 49 -18.68 9.50 -1.28
C GLU A 49 -18.14 10.90 -1.61
N ALA A 50 -17.52 11.05 -2.78
CA ALA A 50 -16.85 12.27 -3.19
C ALA A 50 -17.74 13.52 -3.09
N ARG A 51 -19.01 13.40 -3.49
CA ARG A 51 -19.99 14.50 -3.43
C ARG A 51 -20.31 14.93 -2.01
N VAL A 52 -20.49 13.98 -1.09
CA VAL A 52 -20.81 14.25 0.32
C VAL A 52 -19.64 14.97 0.98
N TYR A 53 -18.42 14.48 0.73
CA TYR A 53 -17.21 15.14 1.21
C TYR A 53 -17.08 16.57 0.66
N ALA A 54 -17.18 16.72 -0.66
CA ALA A 54 -17.03 18.01 -1.32
C ALA A 54 -18.08 19.03 -0.90
N GLU A 55 -19.33 18.62 -0.63
CA GLU A 55 -20.38 19.51 -0.14
C GLU A 55 -20.04 20.12 1.22
N LEU A 56 -19.59 19.29 2.17
CA LEU A 56 -19.17 19.77 3.48
C LEU A 56 -17.95 20.70 3.36
N MET A 57 -16.93 20.30 2.59
CA MET A 57 -15.73 21.13 2.40
C MET A 57 -16.06 22.48 1.78
N LYS A 58 -16.95 22.55 0.77
CA LYS A 58 -17.41 23.82 0.19
C LYS A 58 -18.04 24.74 1.21
N ARG A 59 -18.99 24.23 2.01
CA ARG A 59 -19.65 25.01 3.07
C ARG A 59 -18.65 25.54 4.10
N THR A 60 -17.67 24.73 4.48
CA THR A 60 -16.61 25.15 5.41
C THR A 60 -15.69 26.21 4.79
N ILE A 61 -15.28 26.05 3.53
CA ILE A 61 -14.46 27.03 2.81
C ILE A 61 -15.19 28.37 2.69
N GLU A 62 -16.47 28.35 2.31
CA GLU A 62 -17.31 29.54 2.23
C GLU A 62 -17.46 30.23 3.60
N ALA A 63 -17.61 29.46 4.69
CA ALA A 63 -17.65 30.01 6.04
C ALA A 63 -16.34 30.70 6.43
N ILE A 64 -15.19 30.08 6.13
CA ILE A 64 -13.87 30.68 6.36
C ILE A 64 -13.70 31.96 5.54
N HIS A 65 -14.02 31.94 4.24
CA HIS A 65 -13.82 33.09 3.35
C HIS A 65 -14.80 34.23 3.56
N ARG A 66 -15.95 34.00 4.19
CA ARG A 66 -16.81 35.09 4.70
C ARG A 66 -16.12 35.90 5.80
N ILE A 67 -15.20 35.29 6.55
CA ILE A 67 -14.43 35.93 7.63
C ILE A 67 -13.10 36.47 7.09
N ASP A 68 -12.34 35.64 6.37
CA ASP A 68 -11.04 35.97 5.81
C ASP A 68 -10.98 35.56 4.33
N PRO A 69 -11.36 36.44 3.39
CA PRO A 69 -11.46 36.11 1.96
C PRO A 69 -10.14 35.64 1.33
N GLU A 70 -8.99 35.99 1.92
CA GLU A 70 -7.66 35.69 1.38
C GLU A 70 -6.98 34.49 2.05
N ARG A 71 -7.64 33.83 3.01
CA ARG A 71 -7.11 32.62 3.65
C ARG A 71 -6.91 31.51 2.63
N LEU A 72 -5.67 31.02 2.51
CA LEU A 72 -5.38 29.78 1.80
C LEU A 72 -5.94 28.61 2.59
N VAL A 73 -6.84 27.87 1.95
CA VAL A 73 -7.43 26.64 2.47
C VAL A 73 -6.95 25.46 1.62
N VAL A 74 -6.63 24.36 2.29
CA VAL A 74 -6.16 23.11 1.72
C VAL A 74 -7.13 22.00 2.12
N VAL A 75 -7.46 21.13 1.17
CA VAL A 75 -8.36 19.99 1.39
C VAL A 75 -7.62 18.71 1.02
N ASP A 76 -7.63 17.72 1.92
CA ASP A 76 -7.04 16.42 1.60
C ASP A 76 -7.84 15.67 0.55
N GLY A 77 -7.16 14.86 -0.23
CA GLY A 77 -7.80 13.91 -1.13
C GLY A 77 -8.69 12.89 -0.42
N LEU A 78 -9.58 12.27 -1.18
CA LEU A 78 -10.36 11.12 -0.74
C LEU A 78 -9.47 9.90 -0.49
N ASN A 79 -10.02 8.95 0.26
CA ASN A 79 -9.42 7.64 0.51
C ASN A 79 -8.00 7.77 1.07
N TYR A 80 -7.89 8.45 2.22
CA TYR A 80 -6.62 8.75 2.89
C TYR A 80 -5.68 9.62 2.03
N ALA A 81 -6.23 10.70 1.46
CA ALA A 81 -5.47 11.62 0.62
C ALA A 81 -4.82 10.98 -0.63
N ARG A 82 -5.37 9.86 -1.13
CA ARG A 82 -4.84 9.14 -2.32
C ARG A 82 -5.54 9.53 -3.61
N GLN A 83 -6.73 10.12 -3.53
CA GLN A 83 -7.56 10.44 -4.70
C GLN A 83 -7.93 11.92 -4.76
N PRO A 84 -7.77 12.58 -5.93
CA PRO A 84 -8.24 13.94 -6.14
C PRO A 84 -9.75 14.11 -5.90
N VAL A 85 -10.14 15.26 -5.38
CA VAL A 85 -11.54 15.66 -5.20
C VAL A 85 -11.97 16.53 -6.38
N TRP A 86 -12.38 15.92 -7.48
CA TRP A 86 -12.73 16.64 -8.72
C TRP A 86 -13.92 17.60 -8.54
N GLU A 87 -14.84 17.28 -7.63
CA GLU A 87 -16.00 18.10 -7.30
C GLU A 87 -15.65 19.47 -6.70
N LEU A 88 -14.40 19.68 -6.27
CA LEU A 88 -13.88 20.94 -5.73
C LEU A 88 -13.15 21.80 -6.77
N VAL A 89 -13.05 21.37 -8.03
CA VAL A 89 -12.48 22.21 -9.11
C VAL A 89 -13.27 23.53 -9.19
N GLY A 90 -12.55 24.66 -9.22
CA GLY A 90 -13.13 26.01 -9.23
C GLY A 90 -13.44 26.60 -7.85
N VAL A 91 -13.36 25.82 -6.77
CA VAL A 91 -13.41 26.34 -5.39
C VAL A 91 -12.06 26.97 -5.04
N LYS A 92 -12.02 28.08 -4.28
CA LYS A 92 -10.78 28.78 -3.87
C LYS A 92 -10.00 27.99 -2.80
N ALA A 93 -9.59 26.76 -3.11
CA ALA A 93 -8.81 25.89 -2.24
C ALA A 93 -7.77 25.11 -3.03
N ALA A 94 -6.66 24.79 -2.37
CA ALA A 94 -5.69 23.82 -2.84
C ALA A 94 -6.07 22.42 -2.36
N GLN A 95 -5.48 21.38 -2.95
CA GLN A 95 -5.59 20.02 -2.47
C GLN A 95 -4.25 19.44 -2.03
N SER A 96 -4.29 18.62 -0.99
CA SER A 96 -3.18 17.89 -0.44
C SER A 96 -3.35 16.40 -0.72
N PHE A 97 -2.26 15.74 -1.10
CA PHE A 97 -2.22 14.29 -1.22
C PHE A 97 -1.08 13.69 -0.42
N HIS A 98 -1.25 12.46 0.03
CA HIS A 98 -0.23 11.74 0.77
C HIS A 98 0.37 10.64 -0.09
N ASN A 99 1.69 10.48 -0.04
CA ASN A 99 2.39 9.49 -0.86
C ASN A 99 3.20 8.52 -0.01
N TYR A 100 2.48 7.53 0.53
CA TYR A 100 3.06 6.38 1.24
C TYR A 100 3.13 5.12 0.38
N GLU A 101 3.12 5.26 -0.95
CA GLU A 101 3.08 4.14 -1.87
C GLU A 101 4.47 3.55 -2.16
N PRO A 102 4.65 2.21 -2.19
CA PRO A 102 3.68 1.18 -1.79
C PRO A 102 3.53 1.10 -0.27
N PHE A 103 2.30 0.96 0.24
CA PHE A 103 2.05 0.94 1.69
C PHE A 103 2.85 -0.16 2.45
N ARG A 104 2.98 -1.35 1.85
CA ARG A 104 3.79 -2.44 2.43
C ARG A 104 5.27 -2.11 2.61
N PHE A 105 5.77 -1.21 1.77
CA PHE A 105 7.16 -0.74 1.80
C PHE A 105 7.35 0.35 2.86
N THR A 106 6.47 1.36 2.87
CA THR A 106 6.62 2.53 3.75
C THR A 106 6.25 2.23 5.21
N HIS A 107 5.40 1.24 5.43
CA HIS A 107 4.90 0.86 6.76
C HIS A 107 5.37 -0.53 7.21
N TYR A 108 6.46 -1.03 6.64
CA TYR A 108 7.03 -2.32 7.04
C TYR A 108 7.29 -2.34 8.55
N GLN A 109 6.72 -3.32 9.26
CA GLN A 109 6.82 -3.46 10.72
C GLN A 109 6.35 -2.25 11.55
N ALA A 110 5.51 -1.37 10.99
CA ALA A 110 4.85 -0.33 11.77
C ALA A 110 3.91 -0.94 12.81
N GLU A 111 4.00 -0.48 14.05
CA GLU A 111 3.31 -1.09 15.20
C GLU A 111 1.77 -1.02 15.10
N TRP A 112 1.25 -0.05 14.34
CA TRP A 112 -0.18 0.13 14.07
C TRP A 112 -0.65 -0.63 12.82
N VAL A 113 0.22 -1.39 12.15
CA VAL A 113 -0.08 -2.14 10.93
C VAL A 113 0.19 -3.63 11.17
N ASP A 114 -0.77 -4.48 10.82
CA ASP A 114 -0.56 -5.94 10.81
C ASP A 114 0.30 -6.35 9.60
N SER A 115 1.61 -6.22 9.80
CA SER A 115 2.65 -6.53 8.81
C SER A 115 3.26 -7.92 9.00
N ALA A 116 2.63 -8.77 9.82
CA ALA A 116 3.10 -10.12 10.07
C ALA A 116 3.22 -10.91 8.75
N GLY A 117 4.42 -11.45 8.49
CA GLY A 117 4.71 -12.23 7.29
C GLY A 117 5.00 -11.41 6.04
N TRP A 118 5.11 -10.08 6.12
CA TRP A 118 5.63 -9.27 5.01
C TRP A 118 7.13 -9.50 4.82
N ALA A 119 7.58 -9.48 3.57
CA ALA A 119 8.99 -9.56 3.23
C ALA A 119 9.71 -8.27 3.66
N GLU A 120 11.01 -8.39 3.99
CA GLU A 120 11.87 -7.21 4.09
C GLU A 120 11.84 -6.43 2.76
N PRO A 121 11.56 -5.12 2.77
CA PRO A 121 11.40 -4.36 1.54
C PRO A 121 12.68 -4.25 0.72
N ARG A 122 12.52 -4.12 -0.60
CA ARG A 122 13.57 -3.81 -1.57
C ARG A 122 13.09 -2.72 -2.52
N TRP A 123 14.02 -1.96 -3.09
CA TRP A 123 13.72 -0.96 -4.11
C TRP A 123 14.64 -1.11 -5.33
N PRO A 124 14.13 -1.14 -6.58
CA PRO A 124 12.71 -1.26 -6.94
C PRO A 124 12.09 -2.54 -6.38
N LEU A 125 10.80 -2.51 -6.08
CA LEU A 125 10.11 -3.60 -5.39
C LEU A 125 9.62 -4.64 -6.41
N PRO A 126 10.04 -5.92 -6.35
CA PRO A 126 9.50 -6.94 -7.26
C PRO A 126 7.98 -7.04 -7.12
N LEU A 127 7.23 -7.13 -8.21
CA LEU A 127 5.77 -7.24 -8.19
C LEU A 127 5.35 -8.71 -8.04
N VAL A 128 5.04 -9.12 -6.80
CA VAL A 128 4.54 -10.46 -6.48
C VAL A 128 3.20 -10.31 -5.74
N PRO A 129 2.08 -10.31 -6.47
CA PRO A 129 0.75 -10.25 -5.87
C PRO A 129 0.47 -11.46 -4.97
N ASP A 130 -0.13 -11.20 -3.82
CA ASP A 130 -0.32 -12.22 -2.78
C ASP A 130 -1.58 -13.08 -2.94
N LYS A 131 -2.39 -12.92 -4.00
CA LYS A 131 -3.68 -13.62 -4.17
C LYS A 131 -3.67 -14.62 -5.30
N LEU A 132 -4.34 -15.74 -5.05
CA LEU A 132 -4.83 -16.66 -6.07
C LEU A 132 -6.36 -16.62 -6.07
N TYR A 133 -6.94 -16.27 -7.22
CA TYR A 133 -8.39 -16.12 -7.38
C TYR A 133 -9.03 -17.40 -7.90
N GLY A 134 -10.19 -17.73 -7.36
CA GLY A 134 -11.04 -18.82 -7.77
C GLY A 134 -12.16 -18.40 -8.72
N VAL A 135 -13.03 -19.35 -9.03
CA VAL A 135 -14.11 -19.19 -10.02
C VAL A 135 -15.16 -18.15 -9.65
N MET A 136 -15.24 -17.71 -8.38
CA MET A 136 -16.11 -16.60 -7.97
C MET A 136 -15.55 -15.21 -8.36
N LYS A 137 -14.37 -15.17 -8.97
CA LYS A 137 -13.70 -13.98 -9.53
C LYS A 137 -13.16 -14.33 -10.94
N PRO A 138 -14.05 -14.67 -11.88
CA PRO A 138 -13.67 -15.24 -13.18
C PRO A 138 -12.73 -14.35 -13.99
N GLU A 139 -12.84 -13.03 -13.85
CA GLU A 139 -12.01 -12.02 -14.50
C GLU A 139 -10.56 -11.98 -13.99
N LEU A 140 -10.31 -12.50 -12.79
CA LEU A 140 -8.98 -12.54 -12.16
C LEU A 140 -8.39 -13.96 -12.11
N GLN A 141 -9.21 -14.98 -12.35
CA GLN A 141 -8.81 -16.37 -12.21
C GLN A 141 -7.73 -16.73 -13.23
N SER A 142 -6.52 -16.97 -12.72
CA SER A 142 -5.37 -17.41 -13.51
C SER A 142 -4.39 -18.17 -12.61
N PRO A 143 -3.57 -19.07 -13.17
CA PRO A 143 -2.53 -19.75 -12.40
C PRO A 143 -1.36 -18.81 -12.14
N MET A 144 -0.73 -18.97 -10.98
CA MET A 144 0.69 -18.65 -10.82
C MET A 144 1.49 -19.71 -11.57
N VAL A 145 2.31 -19.27 -12.52
CA VAL A 145 3.08 -20.15 -13.40
C VAL A 145 4.56 -20.12 -12.99
N ILE A 146 5.17 -21.30 -12.89
CA ILE A 146 6.60 -21.43 -12.65
C ILE A 146 7.16 -22.30 -13.78
N GLU A 147 7.96 -21.70 -14.65
CA GLU A 147 8.63 -22.37 -15.77
C GLU A 147 10.10 -22.62 -15.39
N GLY A 148 10.65 -23.75 -15.80
CA GLY A 148 12.04 -24.09 -15.48
C GLY A 148 12.33 -25.56 -15.68
N ASP A 149 13.60 -25.92 -15.67
CA ASP A 149 13.98 -27.33 -15.63
C ASP A 149 14.01 -27.82 -14.19
N PHE A 150 13.18 -28.79 -13.84
CA PHE A 150 13.19 -29.44 -12.53
C PHE A 150 13.87 -30.82 -12.64
N PRO A 151 15.21 -30.91 -12.70
CA PRO A 151 15.93 -32.16 -13.02
C PRO A 151 15.89 -33.19 -11.89
N VAL A 152 15.53 -32.75 -10.68
CA VAL A 152 15.47 -33.57 -9.47
C VAL A 152 14.12 -33.38 -8.82
N GLU A 153 13.78 -34.30 -7.92
CA GLU A 153 12.64 -34.18 -7.04
C GLU A 153 12.70 -32.82 -6.33
N THR A 154 11.64 -32.04 -6.45
CA THR A 154 11.62 -30.67 -5.95
C THR A 154 10.38 -30.46 -5.10
N GLU A 155 10.56 -30.03 -3.86
CA GLU A 155 9.45 -29.67 -3.00
C GLU A 155 8.97 -28.26 -3.34
N LEU A 156 7.66 -28.10 -3.55
CA LEU A 156 6.98 -26.82 -3.67
C LEU A 156 6.12 -26.61 -2.43
N SER A 157 6.37 -25.53 -1.68
CA SER A 157 5.52 -25.10 -0.58
C SER A 157 4.88 -23.74 -0.87
N LEU A 158 3.59 -23.61 -0.57
CA LEU A 158 2.87 -22.34 -0.52
C LEU A 158 2.45 -22.05 0.93
N ARG A 159 2.95 -20.95 1.51
CA ARG A 159 2.52 -20.52 2.85
C ARG A 159 1.25 -19.70 2.75
N VAL A 160 0.11 -20.37 2.90
CA VAL A 160 -1.23 -19.76 2.80
C VAL A 160 -1.51 -18.93 4.04
N GLN A 161 -1.99 -17.70 3.82
CA GLN A 161 -2.29 -16.72 4.85
C GLN A 161 -3.79 -16.63 5.11
N VAL A 162 -4.59 -16.17 4.16
CA VAL A 162 -6.04 -16.02 4.34
C VAL A 162 -6.77 -16.85 3.29
N VAL A 163 -7.86 -17.51 3.70
CA VAL A 163 -8.80 -18.17 2.77
C VAL A 163 -10.15 -17.51 2.91
N SER A 164 -10.66 -16.91 1.83
CA SER A 164 -12.00 -16.32 1.83
C SER A 164 -13.04 -17.39 1.53
N ASN A 165 -13.98 -17.60 2.45
CA ASN A 165 -15.05 -18.59 2.38
C ASN A 165 -14.56 -20.05 2.18
N TYR A 166 -14.13 -20.41 0.97
CA TYR A 166 -13.39 -21.63 0.67
C TYR A 166 -12.58 -21.44 -0.62
N ALA A 167 -11.51 -22.23 -0.78
CA ALA A 167 -10.69 -22.26 -1.99
C ALA A 167 -10.15 -23.68 -2.23
N ARG A 168 -10.26 -24.18 -3.47
CA ARG A 168 -9.63 -25.45 -3.89
C ARG A 168 -8.28 -25.19 -4.54
N LEU A 169 -7.22 -25.32 -3.76
CA LEU A 169 -5.83 -25.20 -4.19
C LEU A 169 -5.43 -26.44 -5.00
N VAL A 170 -5.00 -26.22 -6.24
CA VAL A 170 -4.54 -27.26 -7.15
C VAL A 170 -3.16 -26.87 -7.68
N VAL A 171 -2.28 -27.87 -7.74
CA VAL A 171 -0.98 -27.77 -8.41
C VAL A 171 -0.95 -28.77 -9.57
N LYS A 172 -0.53 -28.30 -10.75
CA LYS A 172 -0.26 -29.14 -11.91
C LYS A 172 1.23 -29.08 -12.26
N ALA A 173 1.79 -30.21 -12.68
CA ALA A 173 3.10 -30.32 -13.33
C ALA A 173 2.87 -30.81 -14.76
N ASP A 174 3.31 -30.03 -15.75
CA ASP A 174 3.11 -30.29 -17.19
C ASP A 174 1.66 -30.67 -17.53
N GLY A 175 0.71 -29.91 -16.98
CA GLY A 175 -0.73 -30.13 -17.15
C GLY A 175 -1.34 -31.26 -16.30
N ARG A 176 -0.51 -32.16 -15.73
CA ARG A 176 -0.99 -33.23 -14.84
C ARG A 176 -1.16 -32.72 -13.41
N ARG A 177 -2.32 -32.95 -12.81
CA ARG A 177 -2.60 -32.60 -11.42
C ARG A 177 -1.74 -33.45 -10.45
N ILE A 178 -0.93 -32.78 -9.64
CA ILE A 178 -0.08 -33.39 -8.60
C ILE A 178 -0.52 -33.02 -7.17
N TYR A 179 -1.37 -32.00 -7.02
CA TYR A 179 -1.95 -31.59 -5.74
C TYR A 179 -3.42 -31.18 -5.86
N ASN A 180 -4.22 -31.44 -4.83
CA ASN A 180 -5.61 -31.00 -4.73
C ASN A 180 -6.04 -30.94 -3.25
N LYS A 181 -6.22 -29.73 -2.73
CA LYS A 181 -6.64 -29.51 -1.34
C LYS A 181 -7.82 -28.53 -1.33
N MET A 182 -8.90 -28.93 -0.67
CA MET A 182 -9.99 -28.02 -0.31
C MET A 182 -9.65 -27.34 1.01
N LEU A 183 -9.60 -26.01 1.00
CA LEU A 183 -9.45 -25.16 2.17
C LEU A 183 -10.79 -24.47 2.42
N ARG A 184 -11.33 -24.59 3.63
CA ARG A 184 -12.65 -24.02 3.96
C ARG A 184 -12.56 -23.24 5.25
N SER A 185 -12.94 -21.98 5.20
CA SER A 185 -13.08 -21.10 6.36
C SER A 185 -14.43 -21.33 7.04
N GLY A 186 -14.47 -21.12 8.35
CA GLY A 186 -15.65 -21.33 9.18
C GLY A 186 -15.47 -20.89 10.63
N PRO A 187 -16.53 -21.01 11.46
CA PRO A 187 -16.45 -20.71 12.88
C PRO A 187 -15.56 -21.70 13.63
N GLY A 188 -15.10 -21.30 14.82
CA GLY A 188 -14.43 -22.20 15.75
C GLY A 188 -13.00 -22.58 15.36
N GLN A 189 -12.61 -23.81 15.70
CA GLN A 189 -11.29 -24.36 15.42
C GLN A 189 -11.28 -25.15 14.11
N GLY A 190 -10.14 -25.16 13.42
CA GLY A 190 -9.93 -25.90 12.19
C GLY A 190 -8.45 -25.96 11.84
N GLU A 191 -8.12 -26.14 10.56
CA GLU A 191 -6.73 -26.09 10.07
C GLU A 191 -6.13 -24.67 10.10
N TRP A 192 -6.93 -23.67 10.45
CA TRP A 192 -6.55 -22.26 10.56
C TRP A 192 -6.08 -21.88 11.97
N LYS A 193 -5.18 -20.90 12.04
CA LYS A 193 -4.68 -20.27 13.26
C LYS A 193 -5.73 -19.40 13.95
N LYS A 194 -6.53 -18.65 13.19
CA LYS A 194 -7.56 -17.74 13.73
C LYS A 194 -8.78 -17.68 12.83
N ALA A 195 -9.96 -17.85 13.42
CA ALA A 195 -11.22 -17.61 12.74
C ALA A 195 -11.51 -16.11 12.69
N VAL A 196 -11.92 -15.59 11.52
CA VAL A 196 -12.24 -14.17 11.34
C VAL A 196 -13.52 -14.06 10.55
N TYR A 197 -14.58 -13.55 11.19
CA TYR A 197 -15.83 -13.26 10.51
C TYR A 197 -15.80 -11.84 9.93
N ARG A 198 -16.24 -11.69 8.69
CA ARG A 198 -16.40 -10.40 8.02
C ARG A 198 -17.88 -10.11 7.89
N GLU A 199 -18.34 -9.09 8.61
CA GLU A 199 -19.76 -8.72 8.63
C GLU A 199 -20.21 -8.18 7.27
N GLU A 200 -19.32 -7.44 6.60
CA GLU A 200 -19.53 -6.79 5.31
C GLU A 200 -19.95 -7.78 4.21
N TRP A 201 -19.38 -8.99 4.24
CA TRP A 201 -19.64 -10.04 3.26
C TRP A 201 -20.37 -11.26 3.83
N ARG A 202 -20.65 -11.26 5.14
CA ARG A 202 -21.29 -12.37 5.87
C ARG A 202 -20.60 -13.73 5.65
N ILE A 203 -19.26 -13.71 5.61
CA ILE A 203 -18.42 -14.90 5.41
C ILE A 203 -17.24 -14.92 6.39
N TYR A 204 -16.61 -16.08 6.50
CA TYR A 204 -15.33 -16.23 7.21
C TYR A 204 -14.14 -16.04 6.26
N GLN A 205 -13.15 -15.27 6.71
CA GLN A 205 -11.84 -15.09 6.08
C GLN A 205 -10.76 -15.52 7.07
N ASN A 206 -10.67 -16.82 7.35
CA ASN A 206 -9.81 -17.33 8.40
C ASN A 206 -8.32 -17.18 8.03
N ILE A 207 -7.50 -16.96 9.06
CA ILE A 207 -6.04 -16.87 8.95
C ILE A 207 -5.46 -18.27 9.16
N PHE A 208 -4.90 -18.84 8.10
CA PHE A 208 -4.29 -20.16 8.06
C PHE A 208 -2.85 -20.13 8.55
N ASP A 209 -2.03 -19.23 8.01
CA ASP A 209 -0.60 -19.07 8.34
C ASP A 209 0.13 -20.42 8.39
N ARG A 210 0.02 -21.19 7.29
CA ARG A 210 0.48 -22.58 7.20
C ARG A 210 0.99 -22.94 5.81
N ASP A 211 2.02 -23.78 5.78
CA ASP A 211 2.58 -24.37 4.57
C ASP A 211 1.73 -25.52 4.01
N TYR A 212 1.50 -25.47 2.70
CA TYR A 212 0.90 -26.53 1.90
C TYR A 212 1.91 -26.99 0.86
N THR A 213 2.37 -28.23 1.01
CA THR A 213 3.53 -28.77 0.31
C THR A 213 3.15 -29.86 -0.68
N VAL A 214 3.82 -29.88 -1.84
CA VAL A 214 3.73 -30.94 -2.85
C VAL A 214 5.09 -31.22 -3.48
N THR A 215 5.34 -32.47 -3.86
CA THR A 215 6.51 -32.87 -4.63
C THR A 215 6.28 -32.68 -6.14
N ILE A 216 7.12 -31.88 -6.78
CA ILE A 216 7.25 -31.75 -8.23
C ILE A 216 8.11 -32.92 -8.74
N PRO A 217 7.62 -33.72 -9.71
CA PRO A 217 8.39 -34.80 -10.30
C PRO A 217 9.62 -34.31 -11.08
N PRO A 218 10.74 -35.07 -11.08
CA PRO A 218 11.87 -34.80 -11.97
C PRO A 218 11.44 -34.72 -13.44
N GLY A 219 12.09 -33.85 -14.20
CA GLY A 219 11.82 -33.62 -15.62
C GLY A 219 10.65 -32.67 -15.90
N THR A 220 9.93 -32.21 -14.87
CA THR A 220 8.86 -31.20 -15.03
C THR A 220 9.43 -29.95 -15.69
N LYS A 221 8.66 -29.33 -16.60
CA LYS A 221 9.05 -28.06 -17.25
C LYS A 221 8.18 -26.88 -16.85
N ARG A 222 6.95 -27.14 -16.45
CA ARG A 222 5.97 -26.13 -16.08
C ARG A 222 5.15 -26.56 -14.87
N VAL A 223 5.04 -25.68 -13.90
CA VAL A 223 4.20 -25.84 -12.71
C VAL A 223 3.15 -24.74 -12.68
N GLU A 224 1.91 -25.12 -12.42
CA GLU A 224 0.77 -24.19 -12.32
C GLU A 224 0.12 -24.35 -10.94
N VAL A 225 0.09 -23.26 -10.17
CA VAL A 225 -0.57 -23.19 -8.85
C VAL A 225 -1.80 -22.31 -8.98
N MET A 226 -2.98 -22.83 -8.68
CA MET A 226 -4.23 -22.11 -8.89
C MET A 226 -5.34 -22.49 -7.92
N VAL A 227 -6.33 -21.61 -7.79
CA VAL A 227 -7.61 -21.92 -7.13
C VAL A 227 -8.63 -22.32 -8.21
N THR A 228 -9.05 -23.58 -8.18
CA THR A 228 -9.95 -24.16 -9.22
C THR A 228 -11.44 -24.07 -8.86
N SER A 229 -11.76 -23.79 -7.61
CA SER A 229 -13.14 -23.51 -7.15
C SER A 229 -13.10 -22.67 -5.88
N GLY A 230 -14.17 -21.92 -5.61
CA GLY A 230 -14.27 -21.05 -4.43
C GLY A 230 -13.92 -19.60 -4.73
N ASP A 231 -13.66 -18.84 -3.67
CA ASP A 231 -13.48 -17.39 -3.73
C ASP A 231 -12.03 -17.01 -4.04
N TRP A 232 -11.20 -16.81 -3.02
CA TRP A 232 -9.77 -16.55 -3.18
C TRP A 232 -9.01 -17.01 -1.94
N LEU A 233 -7.69 -17.18 -2.10
CA LEU A 233 -6.77 -17.30 -0.98
C LEU A 233 -5.59 -16.35 -1.17
N SER A 234 -4.95 -15.96 -0.07
CA SER A 234 -3.67 -15.25 -0.08
C SER A 234 -2.52 -16.11 0.44
N PHE A 235 -1.30 -15.76 0.06
CA PHE A 235 -0.06 -16.42 0.49
C PHE A 235 1.01 -15.40 0.84
N SER A 236 1.88 -15.70 1.80
CA SER A 236 3.02 -14.83 2.13
C SER A 236 4.27 -15.19 1.34
N GLN A 237 4.41 -16.45 0.92
CA GLN A 237 5.62 -16.97 0.29
C GLN A 237 5.35 -18.24 -0.52
N VAL A 238 6.12 -18.40 -1.59
CA VAL A 238 6.34 -19.66 -2.32
C VAL A 238 7.77 -20.12 -2.06
N THR A 239 7.96 -21.40 -1.76
CA THR A 239 9.29 -22.01 -1.62
C THR A 239 9.45 -23.13 -2.63
N ILE A 240 10.55 -23.12 -3.37
CA ILE A 240 10.94 -24.18 -4.30
C ILE A 240 12.25 -24.77 -3.77
N ALA A 241 12.23 -26.03 -3.33
CA ALA A 241 13.36 -26.69 -2.71
C ALA A 241 13.74 -27.97 -3.48
N PRO A 242 14.64 -27.87 -4.48
CA PRO A 242 15.13 -29.03 -5.20
C PRO A 242 16.01 -29.89 -4.29
N LYS A 243 15.85 -31.21 -4.34
CA LYS A 243 16.62 -32.14 -3.51
C LYS A 243 18.13 -31.99 -3.74
N GLY A 244 18.86 -31.70 -2.67
CA GLY A 244 20.32 -31.53 -2.72
C GLY A 244 20.78 -30.23 -3.37
N ARG A 245 19.90 -29.24 -3.57
CA ARG A 245 20.24 -27.89 -4.06
C ARG A 245 19.73 -26.83 -3.08
N GLU A 246 20.19 -25.60 -3.28
CA GLU A 246 19.70 -24.45 -2.52
C GLU A 246 18.20 -24.21 -2.79
N LYS A 247 17.48 -23.80 -1.74
CA LYS A 247 16.06 -23.46 -1.84
C LYS A 247 15.88 -22.04 -2.39
N ILE A 248 14.86 -21.86 -3.21
CA ILE A 248 14.42 -20.57 -3.72
C ILE A 248 13.22 -20.14 -2.89
N VAL A 249 13.30 -18.94 -2.32
CA VAL A 249 12.24 -18.33 -1.52
C VAL A 249 11.72 -17.10 -2.25
N ILE A 250 10.43 -17.13 -2.60
CA ILE A 250 9.75 -16.05 -3.32
C ILE A 250 8.68 -15.47 -2.40
N PRO A 251 8.96 -14.38 -1.69
CA PRO A 251 7.95 -13.74 -0.86
C PRO A 251 6.95 -12.96 -1.71
N SER A 252 5.70 -12.87 -1.24
CA SER A 252 4.75 -11.90 -1.76
C SER A 252 5.17 -10.49 -1.33
N THR A 253 4.94 -9.50 -2.19
CA THR A 253 5.37 -8.11 -1.96
C THR A 253 4.20 -7.13 -2.05
N VAL A 254 3.12 -7.50 -2.73
CA VAL A 254 1.99 -6.62 -3.02
C VAL A 254 0.67 -7.29 -2.62
N SER A 255 -0.19 -6.54 -1.93
CA SER A 255 -1.49 -7.00 -1.44
C SER A 255 -2.68 -6.33 -2.12
N ASP A 256 -2.44 -5.55 -3.16
CA ASP A 256 -3.49 -4.90 -3.93
C ASP A 256 -4.47 -5.94 -4.49
N TRP A 257 -5.74 -5.55 -4.54
CA TRP A 257 -6.79 -6.36 -5.14
C TRP A 257 -6.74 -6.25 -6.66
N GLY A 258 -7.19 -7.27 -7.38
CA GLY A 258 -7.35 -7.21 -8.82
C GLY A 258 -6.07 -7.49 -9.62
N LEU A 259 -4.93 -7.72 -8.98
CA LEU A 259 -3.70 -8.09 -9.66
C LEU A 259 -3.62 -9.61 -9.91
N PRO A 260 -3.54 -10.08 -11.17
CA PRO A 260 -3.28 -11.48 -11.48
C PRO A 260 -1.96 -11.98 -10.87
N PRO A 261 -1.84 -13.28 -10.54
CA PRO A 261 -0.61 -13.84 -9.99
C PRO A 261 0.59 -13.65 -10.91
N ALA A 262 1.78 -13.57 -10.31
CA ALA A 262 3.03 -13.50 -11.06
C ALA A 262 3.36 -14.84 -11.74
N ALA A 263 4.20 -14.75 -12.78
CA ALA A 263 4.83 -15.90 -13.42
C ALA A 263 6.35 -15.80 -13.24
N PHE A 264 6.99 -16.96 -13.07
CA PHE A 264 8.40 -17.07 -12.74
C PHE A 264 9.13 -17.99 -13.70
N GLN A 265 10.39 -17.67 -13.97
CA GLN A 265 11.35 -18.53 -14.64
C GLN A 265 12.43 -18.94 -13.64
N ILE A 266 12.62 -20.24 -13.47
CA ILE A 266 13.71 -20.83 -12.69
C ILE A 266 14.84 -21.22 -13.65
N GLY A 267 16.04 -20.69 -13.37
CA GLY A 267 17.26 -21.00 -14.09
C GLY A 267 17.91 -22.30 -13.62
N PRO A 268 18.78 -22.93 -14.44
CA PRO A 268 19.48 -24.16 -14.08
C PRO A 268 20.44 -23.98 -12.90
N ASP A 269 20.88 -22.74 -12.66
CA ASP A 269 21.72 -22.27 -11.56
C ASP A 269 20.94 -22.01 -10.26
N GLY A 270 19.61 -22.20 -10.26
CA GLY A 270 18.75 -21.88 -9.13
C GLY A 270 18.32 -20.41 -9.06
N SER A 271 18.66 -19.58 -10.07
CA SER A 271 18.13 -18.22 -10.16
C SER A 271 16.61 -18.23 -10.38
N CYS A 272 15.93 -17.21 -9.87
CA CYS A 272 14.50 -17.00 -10.10
C CYS A 272 14.27 -15.60 -10.65
N ARG A 273 13.59 -15.51 -11.80
CA ARG A 273 13.22 -14.26 -12.46
C ARG A 273 11.71 -14.17 -12.59
N ILE A 274 11.14 -13.00 -12.28
CA ILE A 274 9.75 -12.70 -12.59
C ILE A 274 9.64 -12.40 -14.09
N ILE A 275 8.79 -13.12 -14.80
CA ILE A 275 8.61 -12.95 -16.25
C ILE A 275 7.33 -12.21 -16.61
N ARG A 276 6.34 -12.21 -15.71
CA ARG A 276 5.09 -11.45 -15.84
C ARG A 276 4.52 -11.22 -14.45
N ALA A 277 3.90 -10.07 -14.21
CA ALA A 277 3.22 -9.80 -12.96
C ALA A 277 2.07 -8.81 -13.13
N GLY A 278 1.02 -8.96 -12.33
CA GLY A 278 -0.12 -8.02 -12.34
C GLY A 278 -0.80 -7.90 -13.71
N GLY A 279 -0.68 -8.91 -14.58
CA GLY A 279 -1.23 -8.87 -15.94
C GLY A 279 -0.36 -8.15 -16.98
N SER A 280 0.86 -7.72 -16.63
CA SER A 280 1.77 -6.96 -17.51
C SER A 280 3.23 -7.46 -17.45
N ASP A 281 4.07 -6.91 -18.33
CA ASP A 281 5.53 -7.14 -18.34
C ASP A 281 6.28 -6.21 -17.35
N ASP A 282 5.58 -5.23 -16.74
CA ASP A 282 6.11 -4.40 -15.66
C ASP A 282 6.16 -5.23 -14.37
N VAL A 283 7.28 -5.93 -14.15
CA VAL A 283 7.45 -6.87 -13.03
C VAL A 283 8.03 -6.25 -11.76
N TYR A 284 8.15 -4.93 -11.72
CA TYR A 284 8.63 -4.16 -10.57
C TYR A 284 7.73 -2.95 -10.33
N LEU A 285 7.58 -2.56 -9.05
CA LEU A 285 7.18 -1.22 -8.67
C LEU A 285 8.47 -0.38 -8.56
N ASP A 286 8.56 0.63 -9.42
CA ASP A 286 9.73 1.49 -9.58
C ASP A 286 9.30 2.96 -9.71
N LYS A 287 10.24 3.84 -10.10
CA LYS A 287 9.93 5.25 -10.36
C LYS A 287 8.86 5.47 -11.42
N ALA A 288 8.81 4.66 -12.47
CA ALA A 288 7.78 4.78 -13.50
C ALA A 288 6.40 4.42 -12.94
N TRP A 289 6.35 3.44 -12.03
CA TRP A 289 5.14 3.15 -11.26
C TRP A 289 4.76 4.29 -10.30
N LEU A 290 5.72 4.86 -9.55
CA LEU A 290 5.46 6.02 -8.67
C LEU A 290 4.94 7.24 -9.45
N ARG A 291 5.41 7.44 -10.69
CA ARG A 291 4.86 8.50 -11.56
C ARG A 291 3.37 8.30 -11.84
N LYS A 292 2.90 7.05 -11.93
CA LYS A 292 1.47 6.73 -12.10
C LYS A 292 0.67 7.11 -10.84
N THR A 293 1.25 7.03 -9.64
CA THR A 293 0.55 7.38 -8.39
C THR A 293 0.31 8.87 -8.24
N ILE A 294 1.21 9.71 -8.76
CA ILE A 294 1.03 11.18 -8.77
C ILE A 294 0.24 11.69 -9.99
N GLY A 295 0.09 10.89 -11.04
CA GLY A 295 -0.53 11.28 -12.30
C GLY A 295 -1.90 11.98 -12.17
N PRO A 296 -2.88 11.40 -11.46
CA PRO A 296 -4.18 12.04 -11.25
C PRO A 296 -4.10 13.43 -10.59
N TRP A 297 -3.11 13.64 -9.72
CA TRP A 297 -2.86 14.92 -9.05
C TRP A 297 -2.26 15.95 -10.00
N LEU A 298 -1.41 15.52 -10.95
CA LEU A 298 -0.93 16.39 -12.02
C LEU A 298 -2.05 16.79 -12.98
N ASP A 299 -2.98 15.88 -13.25
CA ASP A 299 -4.16 16.20 -14.06
C ASP A 299 -5.09 17.20 -13.34
N LEU A 300 -5.25 17.09 -12.03
CA LEU A 300 -5.95 18.09 -11.22
C LEU A 300 -5.23 19.45 -11.27
N LYS A 301 -3.90 19.47 -11.14
CA LYS A 301 -3.08 20.69 -11.23
C LYS A 301 -3.26 21.41 -12.57
N LYS A 302 -3.43 20.68 -13.68
CA LYS A 302 -3.73 21.25 -15.02
C LYS A 302 -5.06 22.01 -15.06
N GLN A 303 -5.99 21.74 -14.14
CA GLN A 303 -7.25 22.50 -14.00
C GLN A 303 -7.08 23.82 -13.23
N GLY A 304 -5.84 24.20 -12.87
CA GLY A 304 -5.54 25.42 -12.10
C GLY A 304 -5.67 25.26 -10.59
N VAL A 305 -5.89 24.04 -10.09
CA VAL A 305 -5.95 23.74 -8.65
C VAL A 305 -4.53 23.68 -8.09
N GLY A 306 -4.27 24.34 -6.96
CA GLY A 306 -3.02 24.17 -6.22
C GLY A 306 -2.91 22.76 -5.65
N VAL A 307 -1.75 22.11 -5.80
CA VAL A 307 -1.53 20.73 -5.32
C VAL A 307 -0.22 20.67 -4.54
N MET A 308 -0.25 20.00 -3.38
CA MET A 308 0.94 19.70 -2.59
C MET A 308 0.94 18.25 -2.08
N VAL A 309 2.13 17.75 -1.75
CA VAL A 309 2.30 16.50 -1.00
C VAL A 309 2.26 16.84 0.50
N GLY A 310 1.12 16.60 1.15
CA GLY A 310 0.94 16.90 2.58
C GLY A 310 1.76 16.01 3.49
N GLU A 311 1.90 14.75 3.11
CA GLU A 311 2.66 13.78 3.87
C GLU A 311 3.30 12.73 2.96
N TRP A 312 4.50 12.31 3.33
CA TRP A 312 5.19 11.17 2.76
C TRP A 312 6.32 10.74 3.70
N GLY A 313 6.91 9.59 3.44
CA GLY A 313 8.09 9.10 4.14
C GLY A 313 8.10 7.59 4.28
N VAL A 314 9.11 7.08 4.98
CA VAL A 314 9.32 5.65 5.22
C VAL A 314 9.51 5.42 6.72
N TYR A 315 8.83 4.44 7.29
CA TYR A 315 9.00 4.04 8.68
C TYR A 315 10.42 3.47 8.93
N ASN A 316 10.87 3.51 10.18
CA ASN A 316 12.26 3.25 10.56
C ASN A 316 12.71 1.78 10.51
N LYS A 317 11.82 0.85 10.12
CA LYS A 317 12.15 -0.59 10.00
C LYS A 317 12.48 -1.02 8.58
N THR A 318 12.17 -0.21 7.58
CA THR A 318 12.62 -0.45 6.20
C THR A 318 14.12 -0.16 6.13
N PRO A 319 14.95 -1.03 5.51
CA PRO A 319 16.39 -0.81 5.40
C PRO A 319 16.72 0.59 4.85
N HIS A 320 17.74 1.22 5.41
CA HIS A 320 17.98 2.63 5.15
C HIS A 320 18.41 2.92 3.72
N ASP A 321 19.31 2.10 3.13
CA ASP A 321 19.72 2.26 1.72
C ASP A 321 18.52 2.12 0.76
N VAL A 322 17.60 1.20 1.10
CA VAL A 322 16.37 0.95 0.36
C VAL A 322 15.43 2.15 0.48
N SER A 323 15.30 2.70 1.69
CA SER A 323 14.51 3.90 1.98
C SER A 323 15.02 5.10 1.17
N LEU A 324 16.33 5.38 1.21
CA LEU A 324 16.93 6.52 0.50
C LEU A 324 16.75 6.43 -1.02
N ARG A 325 16.90 5.24 -1.62
CA ARG A 325 16.68 5.06 -3.07
C ARG A 325 15.23 5.31 -3.48
N TRP A 326 14.27 4.85 -2.68
CA TRP A 326 12.85 5.16 -2.90
C TRP A 326 12.55 6.65 -2.70
N MET A 327 13.11 7.26 -1.66
CA MET A 327 12.93 8.69 -1.38
C MET A 327 13.48 9.54 -2.52
N GLU A 328 14.65 9.20 -3.07
CA GLU A 328 15.23 9.91 -4.21
C GLU A 328 14.34 9.85 -5.45
N ASP A 329 13.78 8.69 -5.77
CA ASP A 329 12.84 8.55 -6.89
C ASP A 329 11.59 9.42 -6.72
N LEU A 330 11.02 9.48 -5.50
CA LEU A 330 9.86 10.34 -5.21
C LEU A 330 10.21 11.83 -5.23
N LEU A 331 11.31 12.22 -4.59
CA LEU A 331 11.76 13.61 -4.54
C LEU A 331 12.05 14.16 -5.94
N ASP A 332 12.68 13.35 -6.81
CA ASP A 332 12.91 13.76 -8.19
C ASP A 332 11.58 13.91 -8.95
N LEU A 333 10.60 13.02 -8.74
CA LEU A 333 9.26 13.18 -9.32
C LEU A 333 8.53 14.43 -8.80
N PHE A 334 8.64 14.73 -7.50
CA PHE A 334 8.04 15.94 -6.93
C PHE A 334 8.67 17.21 -7.50
N LYS A 335 10.00 17.21 -7.65
CA LYS A 335 10.75 18.31 -8.27
C LYS A 335 10.41 18.47 -9.75
N GLU A 336 10.41 17.38 -10.53
CA GLU A 336 9.97 17.35 -11.94
C GLU A 336 8.56 17.94 -12.09
N ALA A 337 7.66 17.62 -11.16
CA ALA A 337 6.27 18.08 -11.18
C ALA A 337 6.05 19.49 -10.59
N GLY A 338 7.07 20.10 -9.97
CA GLY A 338 6.93 21.34 -9.21
C GLY A 338 5.90 21.22 -8.08
N LEU A 339 5.99 20.14 -7.29
CA LEU A 339 5.16 19.88 -6.12
C LEU A 339 5.96 20.17 -4.85
N GLY A 340 5.41 21.03 -3.98
CA GLY A 340 5.92 21.17 -2.61
C GLY A 340 5.55 19.94 -1.78
N TRP A 341 6.38 19.59 -0.81
CA TRP A 341 6.23 18.40 0.01
C TRP A 341 6.54 18.66 1.49
N ALA A 342 5.94 17.87 2.37
CA ALA A 342 6.26 17.83 3.79
C ALA A 342 6.49 16.38 4.24
N LEU A 343 7.70 16.12 4.76
CA LEU A 343 8.03 14.83 5.37
C LEU A 343 7.21 14.65 6.65
N TRP A 344 6.66 13.46 6.88
CA TRP A 344 5.71 13.23 7.98
C TRP A 344 6.24 13.63 9.36
N ASN A 345 7.53 13.39 9.61
CA ASN A 345 8.16 13.80 10.86
C ASN A 345 9.41 14.63 10.57
N PHE A 346 9.65 15.64 11.39
CA PHE A 346 11.00 16.20 11.55
C PHE A 346 11.78 15.32 12.54
N GLU A 347 11.26 15.21 13.76
CA GLU A 347 11.70 14.28 14.79
C GLU A 347 10.74 13.09 14.89
N GLY A 348 11.27 11.87 14.89
CA GLY A 348 10.50 10.64 15.04
C GLY A 348 10.72 9.65 13.91
N THR A 349 9.95 8.56 13.92
CA THR A 349 10.22 7.35 13.13
C THR A 349 10.21 7.52 11.61
N PHE A 350 9.62 8.59 11.08
CA PHE A 350 9.65 8.93 9.65
C PHE A 350 10.61 10.08 9.32
N GLY A 351 11.26 10.66 10.32
CA GLY A 351 12.01 11.91 10.21
C GLY A 351 13.52 11.73 10.12
N ILE A 352 14.20 12.87 10.17
CA ILE A 352 15.67 12.95 10.13
C ILE A 352 16.28 13.05 11.52
N ILE A 353 15.51 13.47 12.54
CA ILE A 353 15.96 13.54 13.93
C ILE A 353 15.37 12.38 14.73
N ASN A 354 16.20 11.72 15.54
CA ASN A 354 15.82 10.66 16.48
C ASN A 354 14.92 9.58 15.84
N SER A 355 15.20 9.21 14.58
CA SER A 355 14.35 8.29 13.83
C SER A 355 14.52 6.82 14.24
N ASN A 356 15.55 6.49 15.01
CA ASN A 356 15.80 5.16 15.59
C ASN A 356 15.83 4.01 14.57
N ARG A 357 16.38 4.27 13.38
CA ARG A 357 16.72 3.24 12.39
C ARG A 357 17.93 2.45 12.88
N ALA A 358 17.85 1.12 12.80
CA ALA A 358 18.88 0.23 13.37
C ALA A 358 20.20 0.23 12.57
N ASP A 359 20.15 0.65 11.31
CA ASP A 359 21.23 0.58 10.32
C ASP A 359 21.76 1.96 9.89
N VAL A 360 21.40 3.03 10.61
CA VAL A 360 21.87 4.39 10.36
C VAL A 360 23.04 4.74 11.28
N LYS A 361 24.07 5.36 10.69
CA LYS A 361 25.15 6.02 11.43
C LYS A 361 24.77 7.47 11.69
N TYR A 362 24.12 7.72 12.82
CA TYR A 362 23.67 9.05 13.21
C TYR A 362 24.83 9.99 13.54
N VAL A 363 24.64 11.26 13.21
CA VAL A 363 25.53 12.37 13.59
C VAL A 363 24.94 13.09 14.81
N PRO A 364 25.71 13.39 15.87
CA PRO A 364 25.22 14.20 16.97
C PRO A 364 24.84 15.61 16.50
N TYR A 365 23.65 16.08 16.87
CA TYR A 365 23.14 17.40 16.52
C TYR A 365 22.32 17.96 17.68
N ASP A 366 22.84 18.98 18.37
CA ASP A 366 22.17 19.69 19.48
C ASP A 366 21.55 18.78 20.58
N GLY A 367 22.24 17.67 20.90
CA GLY A 367 21.75 16.69 21.88
C GLY A 367 20.92 15.55 21.29
N ASP A 368 20.57 15.64 20.00
CA ASP A 368 19.82 14.64 19.25
C ASP A 368 20.69 13.85 18.27
N GLN A 369 20.07 12.86 17.62
CA GLN A 369 20.66 12.01 16.60
C GLN A 369 20.11 12.37 15.22
N LEU A 370 20.96 12.95 14.36
CA LEU A 370 20.64 13.35 13.00
C LEU A 370 21.03 12.28 11.96
N ASP A 371 20.07 11.92 11.11
CA ASP A 371 20.31 11.18 9.87
C ASP A 371 20.85 12.12 8.79
N GLY A 372 22.17 12.25 8.75
CA GLY A 372 22.86 13.16 7.82
C GLY A 372 22.61 12.81 6.35
N ALA A 373 22.54 11.51 6.01
CA ALA A 373 22.34 11.08 4.63
C ALA A 373 20.92 11.38 4.15
N MET A 374 19.90 11.19 5.00
CA MET A 374 18.54 11.59 4.67
C MET A 374 18.41 13.11 4.55
N LEU A 375 19.03 13.89 5.46
CA LEU A 375 19.03 15.35 5.36
C LEU A 375 19.67 15.85 4.07
N GLU A 376 20.85 15.34 3.69
CA GLU A 376 21.53 15.71 2.45
C GLU A 376 20.66 15.41 1.22
N LEU A 377 19.98 14.25 1.22
CA LEU A 377 19.05 13.89 0.17
C LEU A 377 17.88 14.87 0.09
N LEU A 378 17.26 15.22 1.22
CA LEU A 378 16.16 16.18 1.27
C LEU A 378 16.58 17.58 0.80
N GLN A 379 17.80 18.03 1.10
CA GLN A 379 18.30 19.35 0.67
C GLN A 379 18.64 19.43 -0.83
N LYS A 380 18.88 18.29 -1.47
CA LYS A 380 19.20 18.20 -2.91
C LYS A 380 17.99 18.49 -3.81
N TYR A 381 16.77 18.25 -3.30
CA TYR A 381 15.52 18.34 -4.07
C TYR A 381 14.62 19.45 -3.54
#